data_AF-A0A935IEX9-F1
#
_entry.id   AF-A0A935IEX9-F1
#
_cell.length_a   1.000
_cell.length_b   1.000
_cell.length_c   1.000
_cell.angle_alpha   90.00
_cell.angle_beta   90.00
_cell.angle_gamma   90.00
#
_symmetry.space_group_name_H-M   'P 1'
#
loop_
_entity.id
_entity.type
_entity.pdbx_description
1 polymer ?
#
loop_
_entity_poly.entity_id
_entity_poly.type
_entity_poly.pdbx_seq_one_letter_code
_entity_poly.pdbx_strand_id
1 'polypeptide(L)'
;MAKTFSLPKEEPLLNIASYARGGPRAADRLTPSQIEHIRLTVNRAPEAVVKVLPRSSNDLKAVGKHLDYIGRRGNLELEGDDGERLQGRVADALLEDWDLDVDDVRRQGSLTAASKRTPRSWSSN
;
A
#
# COMPACT_ATOMS: atom_id res chain seq x y z
N MET A 1 16.84 -25.18 39.78
CA MET A 1 15.63 -25.37 40.60
C MET A 1 14.41 -25.34 39.69
N ALA A 2 13.72 -26.47 39.51
CA ALA A 2 12.49 -26.54 38.72
C ALA A 2 11.29 -26.19 39.62
N LYS A 3 10.42 -25.28 39.17
CA LYS A 3 9.15 -24.99 39.85
C LYS A 3 8.09 -25.91 39.27
N THR A 4 7.50 -26.75 40.11
CA THR A 4 6.37 -27.61 39.77
C THR A 4 5.09 -26.82 39.96
N PHE A 5 4.29 -26.68 38.90
CA PHE A 5 2.98 -26.03 38.94
C PHE A 5 1.90 -27.11 38.91
N SER A 6 0.96 -27.04 39.85
CA SER A 6 -0.20 -27.94 39.86
C SER A 6 -1.28 -27.36 38.95
N LEU A 7 -1.76 -28.16 37.99
CA LEU A 7 -2.83 -27.77 37.09
C LEU A 7 -4.16 -28.34 37.62
N PRO A 8 -5.21 -27.51 37.79
CA PRO A 8 -6.52 -28.00 38.21
C PRO A 8 -7.12 -28.92 37.14
N LYS A 9 -7.63 -30.09 37.55
CA LYS A 9 -8.15 -31.12 36.64
C LYS A 9 -9.53 -30.82 36.05
N GLU A 10 -10.31 -29.94 36.70
CA GLU A 10 -11.74 -29.74 36.39
C GLU A 10 -12.07 -28.40 35.75
N GLU A 11 -11.08 -27.54 35.51
CA GLU A 11 -11.27 -26.27 34.79
C GLU A 11 -10.41 -26.21 33.52
N PRO A 12 -10.92 -25.62 32.43
CA PRO A 12 -10.12 -25.42 31.23
C PRO A 12 -8.91 -24.53 31.55
N LEU A 13 -7.73 -25.03 31.21
CA LEU A 13 -6.44 -24.35 31.40
C LEU A 13 -6.38 -22.94 30.81
N LEU A 14 -7.23 -22.67 29.82
CA LEU A 14 -7.38 -21.38 29.17
C LEU A 14 -8.89 -21.09 28.99
N ASN A 15 -9.44 -20.21 29.83
CA ASN A 15 -10.74 -19.61 29.58
C ASN A 15 -10.54 -18.29 28.82
N ILE A 16 -10.39 -18.39 27.49
CA ILE A 16 -10.30 -17.22 26.62
C ILE A 16 -11.72 -16.75 26.31
N ALA A 17 -12.36 -16.14 27.30
CA ALA A 17 -13.56 -15.35 27.07
C ALA A 17 -13.12 -13.97 26.58
N SER A 18 -13.46 -13.61 25.34
CA SER A 18 -13.32 -12.24 24.86
C SER A 18 -14.38 -11.36 25.51
N TYR A 19 -14.13 -10.92 26.73
CA TYR A 19 -14.89 -9.82 27.32
C TYR A 19 -14.46 -8.55 26.59
N ALA A 20 -15.11 -8.26 25.45
CA ALA A 20 -15.01 -6.97 24.82
C ALA A 20 -15.24 -5.93 25.93
N ARG A 21 -14.23 -5.11 26.23
CA ARG A 21 -14.40 -3.99 27.17
C ARG A 21 -15.57 -3.19 26.64
N GLY A 22 -16.67 -3.14 27.38
CA GLY A 22 -17.88 -2.42 27.00
C GLY A 22 -17.54 -0.96 26.78
N GLY A 23 -17.24 -0.60 25.54
CA GLY A 23 -17.13 0.79 25.11
C GLY A 23 -18.49 1.46 25.22
N PRO A 24 -18.54 2.80 25.19
CA PRO A 24 -19.80 3.54 25.23
C PRO A 24 -20.76 2.98 24.18
N ARG A 25 -22.01 2.68 24.59
CA ARG A 25 -23.09 2.06 23.79
C ARG A 25 -23.40 2.73 22.43
N ALA A 26 -22.77 3.86 22.13
CA ALA A 26 -22.81 4.51 20.82
C ALA A 26 -22.02 3.75 19.73
N ALA A 27 -21.17 2.78 20.09
CA ALA A 27 -20.35 2.00 19.16
C ALA A 27 -20.99 0.66 18.72
N ASP A 28 -22.26 0.39 19.04
CA ASP A 28 -22.92 -0.88 18.71
C ASP A 28 -23.28 -1.03 17.22
N ARG A 29 -23.22 0.06 16.45
CA ARG A 29 -23.56 0.03 15.02
C ARG A 29 -22.36 0.44 14.19
N LEU A 30 -21.90 -0.50 13.38
CA LEU A 30 -20.95 -0.24 12.31
C LEU A 30 -21.51 0.83 11.37
N THR A 31 -20.66 1.75 10.94
CA THR A 31 -21.02 2.73 9.92
C THR A 31 -21.29 2.02 8.58
N PRO A 32 -22.06 2.64 7.66
CA PRO A 32 -22.24 2.08 6.32
C PRO A 32 -20.92 1.76 5.61
N SER A 33 -19.89 2.60 5.76
CA SER A 33 -18.56 2.36 5.20
C SER A 33 -17.84 1.15 5.81
N GLN A 34 -17.99 0.92 7.12
CA GLN A 34 -17.43 -0.26 7.79
C GLN A 34 -18.14 -1.55 7.34
N ILE A 35 -19.46 -1.50 7.19
CA ILE A 35 -20.25 -2.63 6.68
C ILE A 35 -19.83 -2.95 5.24
N GLU A 36 -19.63 -1.93 4.41
CA GLU A 36 -19.22 -2.13 3.04
C GLU A 36 -17.80 -2.72 2.94
N HIS A 37 -16.87 -2.24 3.76
CA HIS A 37 -15.53 -2.82 3.82
C HIS A 37 -15.56 -4.30 4.23
N ILE A 38 -16.38 -4.65 5.24
CA ILE A 38 -16.57 -6.05 5.64
C ILE A 38 -17.18 -6.87 4.50
N ARG A 39 -18.17 -6.34 3.78
CA ARG A 39 -18.76 -7.03 2.62
C ARG A 39 -17.72 -7.32 1.54
N LEU A 40 -16.88 -6.35 1.19
CA LEU A 40 -15.80 -6.53 0.23
C LEU A 40 -14.83 -7.64 0.68
N THR A 41 -14.38 -7.59 1.93
CA THR A 41 -13.47 -8.61 2.49
C THR A 41 -14.12 -10.00 2.54
N VAL A 42 -15.36 -10.12 3.02
CA VAL A 42 -16.10 -11.40 3.08
C VAL A 42 -16.32 -11.99 1.69
N ASN A 43 -16.63 -11.15 0.72
CA ASN A 43 -16.84 -11.57 -0.68
C ASN A 43 -15.54 -11.85 -1.43
N ARG A 44 -14.37 -11.69 -0.78
CA ARG A 44 -13.06 -11.75 -1.45
C ARG A 44 -13.00 -10.86 -2.69
N ALA A 45 -13.64 -9.68 -2.61
CA ALA A 45 -13.56 -8.71 -3.67
C ALA A 45 -12.07 -8.35 -3.89
N PRO A 46 -11.60 -8.23 -5.13
CA PRO A 46 -10.21 -7.92 -5.40
C PRO A 46 -9.87 -6.52 -4.84
N GLU A 47 -8.96 -6.46 -3.88
CA GLU A 47 -8.47 -5.21 -3.29
C GLU A 47 -7.19 -4.77 -4.00
N ALA A 48 -7.19 -3.58 -4.60
CA ALA A 48 -6.00 -3.00 -5.23
C ALA A 48 -5.11 -2.36 -4.15
N VAL A 49 -3.89 -2.87 -3.99
CA VAL A 49 -2.90 -2.30 -3.07
C VAL A 49 -2.05 -1.27 -3.81
N VAL A 50 -2.19 0.01 -3.45
CA VAL A 50 -1.33 1.08 -3.98
C VAL A 50 -0.19 1.34 -3.00
N LYS A 51 1.06 1.16 -3.44
CA LYS A 51 2.24 1.55 -2.67
C LYS A 51 2.71 2.94 -3.08
N VAL A 52 2.48 3.92 -2.21
CA VAL A 52 3.01 5.28 -2.39
C VAL A 52 4.46 5.32 -1.90
N LEU A 53 5.37 5.65 -2.81
CA LEU A 53 6.80 5.80 -2.53
C LEU A 53 7.09 7.17 -1.89
N PRO A 54 8.02 7.26 -0.92
CA PRO A 54 8.50 8.54 -0.43
C PRO A 54 9.21 9.31 -1.54
N ARG A 55 9.20 10.65 -1.49
CA ARG A 55 9.70 11.54 -2.55
C ARG A 55 11.15 11.27 -2.99
N SER A 56 11.97 10.68 -2.12
CA SER A 56 13.36 10.30 -2.39
C SER A 56 13.51 8.96 -3.13
N SER A 57 12.43 8.21 -3.33
CA SER A 57 12.40 6.91 -4.03
C SER A 57 11.70 7.04 -5.39
N ASN A 58 11.85 8.20 -6.03
CA ASN A 58 11.27 8.52 -7.33
C ASN A 58 12.21 8.20 -8.51
N ASP A 59 13.23 7.34 -8.29
CA ASP A 59 14.16 6.88 -9.31
C ASP A 59 13.73 5.52 -9.89
N LEU A 60 14.11 5.25 -11.14
CA LEU A 60 13.76 4.02 -11.87
C LEU A 60 14.21 2.75 -11.13
N LYS A 61 15.34 2.84 -10.46
CA LYS A 61 15.89 1.74 -9.67
C LYS A 61 14.99 1.37 -8.48
N ALA A 62 14.35 2.33 -7.83
CA ALA A 62 13.37 2.04 -6.78
C ALA A 62 12.10 1.40 -7.35
N VAL A 63 11.63 1.88 -8.51
CA VAL A 63 10.46 1.29 -9.20
C VAL A 63 10.73 -0.16 -9.58
N GLY A 64 11.87 -0.45 -10.22
CA GLY A 64 12.25 -1.82 -10.57
C GLY A 64 12.34 -2.76 -9.36
N LYS A 65 12.92 -2.30 -8.24
CA LYS A 65 12.94 -3.06 -6.98
C LYS A 65 11.54 -3.33 -6.43
N HIS A 66 10.58 -2.43 -6.66
CA HIS A 66 9.20 -2.62 -6.24
C HIS A 66 8.47 -3.63 -7.11
N LEU A 67 8.65 -3.58 -8.43
CA LEU A 67 8.14 -4.62 -9.33
C LEU A 67 8.69 -6.00 -8.95
N ASP A 68 9.99 -6.10 -8.69
CA ASP A 68 10.62 -7.32 -8.16
C ASP A 68 10.00 -7.76 -6.82
N TYR A 69 9.70 -6.83 -5.91
CA TYR A 69 9.08 -7.17 -4.64
C TYR A 69 7.65 -7.71 -4.82
N ILE A 70 6.84 -7.04 -5.65
CA ILE A 70 5.44 -7.41 -5.91
C ILE A 70 5.40 -8.77 -6.62
N GLY A 71 6.15 -8.94 -7.71
CA GLY A 71 6.28 -10.19 -8.47
C GLY A 71 7.06 -11.30 -7.77
N ARG A 72 7.42 -11.13 -6.49
CA ARG A 72 8.20 -12.09 -5.69
C ARG A 72 9.48 -12.54 -6.40
N ARG A 73 10.18 -11.60 -7.03
CA ARG A 73 11.38 -11.79 -7.87
C ARG A 73 11.14 -12.76 -9.04
N GLY A 74 9.94 -12.69 -9.62
CA GLY A 74 9.49 -13.50 -10.75
C GLY A 74 8.80 -14.82 -10.39
N ASN A 75 8.55 -15.08 -9.12
CA ASN A 75 7.83 -16.27 -8.66
C ASN A 75 6.31 -16.07 -8.59
N LEU A 76 5.84 -14.82 -8.71
CA LEU A 76 4.43 -14.47 -8.77
C LEU A 76 4.15 -13.81 -10.12
N GLU A 77 3.14 -14.32 -10.83
CA GLU A 77 2.62 -13.71 -12.05
C GLU A 77 2.01 -12.33 -11.73
N LEU A 78 2.26 -11.35 -12.59
CA LEU A 78 1.68 -10.02 -12.52
C LEU A 78 0.64 -9.88 -13.63
N GLU A 79 -0.42 -9.13 -13.34
CA GLU A 79 -1.44 -8.77 -14.31
C GLU A 79 -1.35 -7.27 -14.58
N GLY A 80 -1.25 -6.88 -15.86
CA GLY A 80 -1.28 -5.50 -16.30
C GLY A 80 -2.70 -4.92 -16.31
N ASP A 81 -2.83 -3.62 -16.59
CA ASP A 81 -4.11 -2.91 -16.59
C ASP A 81 -5.02 -3.29 -17.78
N ASP A 82 -4.44 -3.81 -18.86
CA ASP A 82 -5.14 -4.37 -20.02
C ASP A 82 -5.46 -5.88 -19.89
N GLY A 83 -5.08 -6.49 -18.77
CA GLY A 83 -5.23 -7.93 -18.52
C GLY A 83 -4.09 -8.80 -19.05
N GLU A 84 -2.99 -8.21 -19.53
CA GLU A 84 -1.79 -8.98 -19.87
C GLU A 84 -1.23 -9.72 -18.65
N ARG A 85 -0.70 -10.93 -18.85
CA ARG A 85 -0.11 -11.75 -17.78
C ARG A 85 1.40 -11.83 -17.98
N LEU A 86 2.12 -11.33 -16.99
CA LEU A 86 3.57 -11.17 -17.00
C LEU A 86 4.21 -12.14 -16.01
N GLN A 87 5.08 -13.02 -16.48
CA GLN A 87 5.75 -14.03 -15.67
C GLN A 87 7.27 -13.82 -15.64
N GLY A 88 7.88 -14.09 -14.49
CA GLY A 88 9.33 -13.98 -14.34
C GLY A 88 9.79 -12.56 -14.01
N ARG A 89 11.03 -12.23 -14.33
CA ARG A 89 11.58 -10.90 -14.04
C ARG A 89 11.27 -9.94 -15.18
N VAL A 90 10.19 -9.19 -15.00
CA VAL A 90 9.64 -8.29 -16.04
C VAL A 90 9.90 -6.81 -15.77
N ALA A 91 10.59 -6.48 -14.68
CA ALA A 91 10.78 -5.11 -14.23
C ALA A 91 11.49 -4.24 -15.29
N ASP A 92 12.59 -4.71 -15.88
CA ASP A 92 13.36 -3.93 -16.84
C ASP A 92 12.56 -3.70 -18.14
N ALA A 93 11.86 -4.72 -18.62
CA ALA A 93 11.03 -4.63 -19.83
C ALA A 93 9.85 -3.66 -19.65
N LEU A 94 9.19 -3.69 -18.49
CA LEU A 94 8.11 -2.74 -18.16
C LEU A 94 8.61 -1.31 -18.05
N LEU A 95 9.79 -1.10 -17.47
CA LEU A 95 10.37 0.25 -17.35
C LEU A 95 10.74 0.84 -18.71
N GLU A 96 11.23 0.00 -19.63
CA GLU A 96 11.54 0.39 -21.01
C GLU A 96 10.27 0.67 -21.82
N ASP A 97 9.26 -0.20 -21.72
CA ASP A 97 7.96 -0.02 -22.41
C ASP A 97 7.24 1.27 -21.98
N TRP A 98 7.32 1.62 -20.70
CA TRP A 98 6.70 2.83 -20.17
C TRP A 98 7.51 4.12 -20.45
N ASP A 99 8.66 4.03 -21.14
CA ASP A 99 9.54 5.17 -21.48
C ASP A 99 9.95 6.01 -20.25
N LEU A 100 10.01 5.38 -19.07
CA LEU A 100 10.28 6.11 -17.81
C LEU A 100 11.75 6.54 -17.69
N ASP A 101 12.65 5.96 -18.47
CA ASP A 101 14.04 6.38 -18.61
C ASP A 101 14.19 7.75 -19.28
N VAL A 102 13.37 8.05 -20.28
CA VAL A 102 13.30 9.38 -20.91
C VAL A 102 12.78 10.44 -19.94
N ASP A 103 11.82 10.09 -19.09
CA ASP A 103 11.30 10.99 -18.06
C ASP A 103 12.32 11.29 -16.95
N ASP A 104 13.20 10.34 -16.59
CA ASP A 104 14.30 10.59 -15.65
C ASP A 104 15.31 11.59 -16.23
N VAL A 105 15.66 11.44 -17.52
CA VAL A 105 16.51 12.40 -18.24
C VAL A 105 15.86 13.80 -18.29
N ARG A 106 14.54 13.88 -18.51
CA ARG A 106 13.80 15.17 -18.47
C ARG A 106 13.81 15.84 -17.09
N ARG A 107 13.73 15.07 -16.00
CA ARG A 107 13.80 15.63 -14.64
C ARG A 107 15.19 16.13 -14.27
N GLN A 108 16.24 15.50 -14.81
CA GLN A 108 17.63 15.91 -14.62
C GLN A 108 18.02 17.07 -15.56
N GLY A 109 17.28 17.25 -16.66
CA GLY A 109 17.34 18.45 -17.49
C GLY A 109 17.04 19.68 -16.63
N SER A 110 17.99 20.60 -16.54
CA SER A 110 17.84 21.92 -15.92
C SER A 110 16.81 22.74 -16.69
N LEU A 111 15.53 22.39 -16.57
CA LEU A 111 14.43 23.25 -16.94
C LEU A 111 14.22 24.18 -15.76
N THR A 112 15.05 25.23 -15.70
CA THR A 112 14.78 26.37 -14.83
C THR A 112 13.38 26.86 -15.16
N ALA A 113 12.43 26.62 -14.26
CA ALA A 113 11.10 27.20 -14.36
C ALA A 113 11.29 28.70 -14.60
N ALA A 114 10.88 29.18 -15.77
CA ALA A 114 10.97 30.59 -16.12
C ALA A 114 10.43 31.39 -14.94
N SER A 115 11.30 32.25 -14.38
CA SER A 115 11.06 33.05 -13.19
C SER A 115 9.60 33.47 -13.08
N LYS A 116 8.94 33.07 -11.97
CA LYS A 116 7.54 33.40 -11.68
C LYS A 116 7.36 34.91 -11.87
N ARG A 117 6.71 35.34 -12.95
CA ARG A 117 6.21 36.72 -13.07
C ARG A 117 5.25 36.93 -11.91
N THR A 118 5.65 37.75 -10.95
CA THR A 118 4.78 38.19 -9.87
C THR A 118 3.55 38.88 -10.47
N PRO A 119 2.33 38.54 -10.05
CA PRO A 119 1.14 39.27 -10.46
C PRO A 119 1.27 40.72 -9.99
N ARG A 120 0.96 41.68 -10.87
CA ARG A 120 0.89 43.11 -10.51
C ARG A 120 -0.11 43.26 -9.36
N SER A 121 0.37 43.63 -8.18
CA SER A 121 -0.46 43.97 -7.04
C SER A 121 -1.37 45.13 -7.41
N TRP A 122 -2.68 44.94 -7.28
CA TRP A 122 -3.65 46.03 -7.37
C TRP A 122 -3.50 46.91 -6.13
N SER A 123 -3.21 48.18 -6.35
CA SER A 123 -3.28 49.23 -5.33
C SER A 123 -4.74 49.44 -4.93
N SER A 124 -5.04 49.24 -3.66
CA SER A 124 -6.29 49.68 -3.04
C SER A 124 -6.39 51.21 -3.13
N ASN A 125 -7.56 51.69 -3.55
CA ASN A 125 -7.98 53.08 -3.38
C ASN A 125 -9.30 53.06 -2.61
#